data_AF-A0A4P6PGD0-F1
#
_entry.id   AF-A0A4P6PGD0-F1
#
_cell.length_a   1.000
_cell.length_b   1.000
_cell.length_c   1.000
_cell.angle_alpha   90.00
_cell.angle_beta   90.00
_cell.angle_gamma   90.00
#
_symmetry.space_group_name_H-M   'P 1'
#
loop_
_entity.id
_entity.type
_entity.pdbx_description
1 polymer ?
#
loop_
_entity_poly.entity_id
_entity_poly.type
_entity_poly.pdbx_seq_one_letter_code
_entity_poly.pdbx_strand_id
1 'polypeptide(L)'
;MRVFDFWRHWNVLENPFSAEEATDDPVFLRLLSEESTHPDFAKIYGTPEHPSSAIVFGEKGSGKTALRLTMEKQYALHNENSEDQRVWVVRYDDQNAALDTFASRFKEENPLRHMRLEDHQDAMLALAVTKLVDTLMGERPELPGFSGMRRSVKRMSRRKRMGLCLLAALYDQPNSLNDQRFERLRALVRIGTMQFAEWIAAALFALIGATLLLFGDTLELPRWVSLAGGGIGLGGRFCWYCCRVWNFYGRILWRRAFAAKSGRLDMLPANLPGSCGRSGVPGRPE
;
A
#
# COMPACT_ATOMS: atom_id res chain seq x y z
N MET A 1 -50.31 -17.35 -14.79
CA MET A 1 -49.33 -18.46 -14.94
C MET A 1 -48.24 -18.23 -13.90
N ARG A 2 -47.95 -19.19 -13.02
CA ARG A 2 -46.90 -19.00 -11.99
C ARG A 2 -45.54 -19.17 -12.64
N VAL A 3 -44.56 -18.36 -12.24
CA VAL A 3 -43.19 -18.39 -12.76
C VAL A 3 -42.56 -19.78 -12.64
N PHE A 4 -42.89 -20.52 -11.59
CA PHE A 4 -42.42 -21.89 -11.39
C PHE A 4 -42.93 -22.88 -12.44
N ASP A 5 -44.17 -22.72 -12.90
CA ASP A 5 -44.76 -23.56 -13.95
C ASP A 5 -44.09 -23.28 -15.31
N PHE A 6 -43.67 -22.02 -15.55
CA PHE A 6 -42.88 -21.63 -16.72
C PHE A 6 -41.46 -22.22 -16.69
N TRP A 7 -40.76 -22.13 -15.56
CA TRP A 7 -39.42 -22.70 -15.42
C TRP A 7 -39.40 -24.21 -15.59
N ARG A 8 -40.38 -24.91 -14.99
CA ARG A 8 -40.50 -26.36 -15.13
C ARG A 8 -40.75 -26.80 -16.57
N HIS A 9 -41.50 -26.01 -17.34
CA HIS A 9 -41.71 -26.28 -18.77
C HIS A 9 -40.39 -26.24 -19.57
N TRP A 10 -39.47 -25.34 -19.21
CA TRP A 10 -38.15 -25.18 -19.84
C TRP A 10 -37.03 -25.97 -19.15
N ASN A 11 -37.35 -26.91 -18.25
CA ASN A 11 -36.38 -27.67 -17.46
C ASN A 11 -35.40 -26.81 -16.64
N VAL A 12 -35.81 -25.59 -16.25
CA VAL A 12 -35.06 -24.76 -15.31
C VAL A 12 -35.36 -25.26 -13.89
N LEU A 13 -34.42 -26.02 -13.32
CA LEU A 13 -34.58 -26.75 -12.06
C LEU A 13 -34.46 -25.87 -10.81
N GLU A 14 -33.87 -24.68 -10.94
CA GLU A 14 -33.57 -23.78 -9.84
C GLU A 14 -33.81 -22.32 -10.25
N ASN A 15 -34.07 -21.44 -9.28
CA ASN A 15 -34.28 -20.02 -9.54
C ASN A 15 -32.94 -19.30 -9.79
N PRO A 16 -32.68 -18.79 -11.01
CA PRO A 16 -31.44 -18.10 -11.34
C PRO A 16 -31.38 -16.64 -10.84
N PHE A 17 -32.42 -16.16 -10.16
CA PHE A 17 -32.49 -14.80 -9.59
C PHE A 17 -32.84 -14.88 -8.10
N SER A 18 -32.20 -15.80 -7.39
CA SER A 18 -32.48 -16.02 -5.97
C SER A 18 -31.84 -14.97 -5.05
N ALA A 19 -30.81 -14.27 -5.52
CA ALA A 19 -30.12 -13.20 -4.79
C ALA A 19 -30.32 -11.82 -5.46
N GLU A 20 -30.36 -10.75 -4.66
CA GLU A 20 -30.42 -9.37 -5.19
C GLU A 20 -29.09 -8.95 -5.85
N GLU A 21 -27.97 -9.47 -5.33
CA GLU A 21 -26.64 -9.17 -5.82
C GLU A 21 -25.96 -10.39 -6.45
N ALA A 22 -25.23 -10.16 -7.55
CA ALA A 22 -24.49 -11.19 -8.26
C ALA A 22 -23.37 -11.83 -7.42
N THR A 23 -22.90 -11.17 -6.36
CA THR A 23 -21.88 -11.69 -5.44
C THR A 23 -22.43 -12.85 -4.61
N ASP A 24 -23.72 -12.82 -4.30
CA ASP A 24 -24.38 -13.77 -3.39
C ASP A 24 -25.20 -14.83 -4.14
N ASP A 25 -25.18 -14.80 -5.48
CA ASP A 25 -25.95 -15.72 -6.32
C ASP A 25 -25.20 -17.04 -6.55
N PRO A 26 -25.65 -18.17 -5.97
CA PRO A 26 -24.97 -19.46 -6.08
C PRO A 26 -25.05 -20.09 -7.48
N VAL A 27 -26.09 -19.76 -8.26
CA VAL A 27 -26.24 -20.24 -9.64
C VAL A 27 -25.21 -19.54 -10.51
N PHE A 28 -25.13 -18.22 -10.40
CA PHE A 28 -24.17 -17.41 -11.12
C PHE A 28 -22.73 -17.80 -10.80
N LEU A 29 -22.38 -17.97 -9.52
CA LEU A 29 -21.02 -18.35 -9.11
C LEU A 29 -20.58 -19.72 -9.67
N ARG A 30 -21.52 -20.66 -9.85
CA ARG A 30 -21.25 -21.95 -10.51
C ARG A 30 -21.07 -21.78 -12.02
N LEU A 31 -21.97 -21.05 -12.69
CA LEU A 31 -21.91 -20.79 -14.13
C LEU A 31 -20.68 -19.98 -14.55
N LEU A 32 -20.16 -19.12 -13.66
CA LEU A 32 -18.88 -18.44 -13.86
C LEU A 32 -17.73 -19.42 -14.18
N SER A 33 -17.85 -20.70 -13.81
CA SER A 33 -16.83 -21.75 -14.07
C SER A 33 -16.91 -22.30 -15.49
N GLU A 34 -18.03 -22.10 -16.15
CA GLU A 34 -18.31 -22.60 -17.48
C GLU A 34 -17.98 -21.48 -18.48
N GLU A 35 -17.14 -21.78 -19.47
CA GLU A 35 -16.49 -20.81 -20.39
C GLU A 35 -17.45 -20.07 -21.36
N SER A 36 -18.74 -19.98 -21.05
CA SER A 36 -19.71 -19.29 -21.90
C SER A 36 -19.67 -17.78 -21.65
N THR A 37 -18.75 -17.09 -22.35
CA THR A 37 -18.74 -15.62 -22.39
C THR A 37 -19.37 -15.11 -23.69
N HIS A 38 -20.06 -13.98 -23.59
CA HIS A 38 -20.63 -13.31 -24.76
C HIS A 38 -19.50 -12.80 -25.68
N PRO A 39 -19.62 -12.80 -27.02
CA PRO A 39 -18.57 -12.31 -27.91
C PRO A 39 -18.10 -10.87 -27.63
N ASP A 40 -19.01 -10.00 -27.16
CA ASP A 40 -18.66 -8.63 -26.76
C ASP A 40 -17.85 -8.55 -25.45
N PHE A 41 -17.84 -9.62 -24.64
CA PHE A 41 -17.00 -9.69 -23.46
C PHE A 41 -15.52 -9.48 -23.83
N ALA A 42 -15.08 -10.05 -24.96
CA ALA A 42 -13.71 -9.89 -25.44
C ALA A 42 -13.34 -8.43 -25.72
N LYS A 43 -14.30 -7.56 -26.08
CA LYS A 43 -14.03 -6.12 -26.30
C LYS A 43 -13.75 -5.39 -24.99
N ILE A 44 -14.40 -5.80 -23.90
CA ILE A 44 -14.25 -5.21 -22.57
C ILE A 44 -13.05 -5.83 -21.85
N TYR A 45 -12.87 -7.14 -21.96
CA TYR A 45 -11.81 -7.89 -21.30
C TYR A 45 -10.45 -7.71 -21.96
N GLY A 46 -10.40 -7.70 -23.30
CA GLY A 46 -9.15 -7.76 -24.06
C GLY A 46 -8.43 -9.10 -23.82
N THR A 47 -7.15 -9.03 -23.46
CA THR A 47 -6.37 -10.20 -23.00
C THR A 47 -5.68 -9.87 -21.67
N PRO A 48 -5.25 -10.88 -20.87
CA PRO A 48 -4.47 -10.65 -19.66
C PRO A 48 -3.19 -9.82 -19.89
N GLU A 49 -2.56 -9.99 -21.05
CA GLU A 49 -1.32 -9.33 -21.44
C GLU A 49 -1.58 -7.91 -21.99
N HIS A 50 -2.72 -7.73 -22.64
CA HIS A 50 -3.17 -6.49 -23.25
C HIS A 50 -4.62 -6.19 -22.82
N PRO A 51 -4.80 -5.72 -21.57
CA PRO A 51 -6.14 -5.42 -21.07
C PRO A 51 -6.75 -4.25 -21.86
N SER A 52 -8.03 -4.37 -22.19
CA SER A 52 -8.78 -3.32 -22.87
C SER A 52 -9.22 -2.24 -21.89
N SER A 53 -9.24 -0.97 -22.34
CA SER A 53 -9.86 0.12 -21.58
C SER A 53 -11.33 0.23 -21.99
N ALA A 54 -12.24 0.03 -21.05
CA ALA A 54 -13.67 0.07 -21.29
C ALA A 54 -14.40 0.79 -20.16
N ILE A 55 -15.41 1.60 -20.54
CA ILE A 55 -16.36 2.21 -19.61
C ILE A 55 -17.70 1.51 -19.82
N VAL A 56 -18.22 0.86 -18.78
CA VAL A 56 -19.45 0.07 -18.86
C VAL A 56 -20.58 0.81 -18.14
N PHE A 57 -21.55 1.28 -18.92
CA PHE A 57 -22.79 1.85 -18.41
C PHE A 57 -23.89 0.79 -18.36
N GLY A 58 -24.83 0.96 -17.42
CA GLY A 58 -26.03 0.13 -17.37
C GLY A 58 -26.90 0.47 -16.18
N GLU A 59 -28.15 0.05 -16.21
CA GLU A 59 -29.14 0.29 -15.16
C GLU A 59 -28.83 -0.52 -13.88
N LYS A 60 -29.52 -0.24 -12.76
CA LYS A 60 -29.41 -1.09 -11.56
C LYS A 60 -29.84 -2.52 -11.96
N GLY A 61 -29.03 -3.52 -11.62
CA GLY A 61 -29.30 -4.91 -11.99
C GLY A 61 -28.83 -5.33 -13.40
N SER A 62 -28.21 -4.45 -14.19
CA SER A 62 -27.73 -4.77 -15.55
C SER A 62 -26.54 -5.74 -15.62
N GLY A 63 -26.14 -6.36 -14.51
CA GLY A 63 -25.01 -7.30 -14.48
C GLY A 63 -23.60 -6.68 -14.46
N LYS A 64 -23.43 -5.39 -14.12
CA LYS A 64 -22.09 -4.78 -13.99
C LYS A 64 -21.20 -5.51 -12.97
N THR A 65 -21.78 -5.87 -11.82
CA THR A 65 -21.09 -6.66 -10.78
C THR A 65 -20.77 -8.07 -11.28
N ALA A 66 -21.70 -8.70 -11.99
CA ALA A 66 -21.51 -10.02 -12.60
C ALA A 66 -20.36 -9.99 -13.63
N LEU A 67 -20.31 -8.96 -14.48
CA LEU A 67 -19.25 -8.75 -15.45
C LEU A 67 -17.88 -8.62 -14.75
N ARG A 68 -17.79 -7.83 -13.68
CA ARG A 68 -16.57 -7.70 -12.86
C ARG A 68 -16.12 -9.06 -12.29
N LEU A 69 -17.03 -9.81 -11.68
CA LEU A 69 -16.73 -11.12 -11.10
C LEU A 69 -16.23 -12.11 -12.18
N THR A 70 -16.81 -12.03 -13.39
CA THR A 70 -16.35 -12.81 -14.55
C THR A 70 -14.92 -12.46 -14.93
N MET A 71 -14.58 -11.17 -15.02
CA MET A 71 -13.21 -10.73 -15.33
C MET A 71 -12.22 -11.15 -14.24
N GLU A 72 -12.56 -10.95 -12.97
CA GLU A 72 -11.71 -11.36 -11.83
C GLU A 72 -11.41 -12.86 -11.85
N LYS A 73 -12.41 -13.70 -12.18
CA LYS A 73 -12.21 -15.15 -12.31
C LYS A 73 -11.31 -15.51 -13.49
N GLN A 74 -11.50 -14.89 -14.64
CA GLN A 74 -10.64 -15.12 -15.82
C GLN A 74 -9.18 -14.74 -15.53
N TYR A 75 -8.93 -13.64 -14.83
CA TYR A 75 -7.58 -13.28 -14.39
C TYR A 75 -7.02 -14.26 -13.35
N ALA A 76 -7.84 -14.79 -12.44
CA ALA A 76 -7.41 -15.82 -11.50
C ALA A 76 -7.00 -17.11 -12.22
N LEU A 77 -7.81 -17.59 -13.18
CA LEU A 77 -7.49 -18.76 -14.01
C LEU A 77 -6.22 -18.54 -14.83
N HIS A 78 -6.04 -17.35 -15.41
CA HIS A 78 -4.80 -16.98 -16.10
C HIS A 78 -3.59 -17.05 -15.17
N ASN A 79 -3.71 -16.54 -13.94
CA ASN A 79 -2.62 -16.55 -12.96
C ASN A 79 -2.27 -17.94 -12.43
N GLU A 80 -3.24 -18.86 -12.40
CA GLU A 80 -3.01 -20.27 -12.06
C GLU A 80 -2.22 -20.98 -13.17
N ASN A 81 -2.50 -20.65 -14.44
CA ASN A 81 -1.86 -21.26 -15.59
C ASN A 81 -0.55 -20.57 -16.03
N SER A 82 -0.30 -19.33 -15.59
CA SER A 82 0.87 -18.52 -15.99
C SER A 82 1.70 -18.09 -14.78
N GLU A 83 2.93 -18.60 -14.66
CA GLU A 83 3.84 -18.22 -13.56
C GLU A 83 4.54 -16.88 -13.79
N ASP A 84 4.93 -16.58 -15.04
CA ASP A 84 5.76 -15.41 -15.36
C ASP A 84 4.95 -14.14 -15.65
N GLN A 85 3.69 -14.26 -16.09
CA GLN A 85 2.85 -13.14 -16.54
C GLN A 85 1.56 -13.04 -15.74
N ARG A 86 1.69 -12.86 -14.42
CA ARG A 86 0.55 -12.71 -13.53
C ARG A 86 -0.05 -11.31 -13.58
N VAL A 87 -1.38 -11.26 -13.58
CA VAL A 87 -2.19 -10.03 -13.51
C VAL A 87 -2.64 -9.80 -12.07
N TRP A 88 -2.41 -8.60 -11.57
CA TRP A 88 -2.94 -8.19 -10.27
C TRP A 88 -4.13 -7.26 -10.44
N VAL A 89 -5.29 -7.69 -9.94
CA VAL A 89 -6.50 -6.87 -9.94
C VAL A 89 -6.53 -5.97 -8.72
N VAL A 90 -6.52 -4.66 -8.95
CA VAL A 90 -6.71 -3.65 -7.91
C VAL A 90 -8.15 -3.16 -7.97
N ARG A 91 -8.96 -3.60 -7.01
CA ARG A 91 -10.33 -3.10 -6.83
C ARG A 91 -10.31 -1.69 -6.26
N TYR A 92 -10.94 -0.76 -6.98
CA TYR A 92 -11.29 0.60 -6.57
C TYR A 92 -12.83 0.72 -6.61
N ASP A 93 -13.48 0.15 -5.60
CA ASP A 93 -14.94 0.04 -5.47
C ASP A 93 -15.53 1.13 -4.56
N ASP A 94 -14.83 1.47 -3.48
CA ASP A 94 -15.22 2.56 -2.58
C ASP A 94 -14.60 3.89 -3.00
N GLN A 95 -15.21 4.52 -4.01
CA GLN A 95 -14.84 5.88 -4.42
C GLN A 95 -15.20 6.91 -3.32
N ASN A 96 -16.22 6.65 -2.51
CA ASN A 96 -16.74 7.62 -1.54
C ASN A 96 -15.71 7.92 -0.45
N ALA A 97 -15.05 6.90 0.12
CA ALA A 97 -14.01 7.14 1.12
C ALA A 97 -12.85 8.03 0.62
N ALA A 98 -12.47 7.86 -0.66
CA ALA A 98 -11.48 8.71 -1.30
C ALA A 98 -11.99 10.14 -1.52
N LEU A 99 -13.25 10.29 -1.95
CA LEU A 99 -13.90 11.58 -2.12
C LEU A 99 -14.08 12.30 -0.78
N ASP A 100 -14.44 11.62 0.31
CA ASP A 100 -14.58 12.21 1.64
C ASP A 100 -13.23 12.70 2.17
N THR A 101 -12.17 11.90 1.97
CA THR A 101 -10.79 12.28 2.32
C THR A 101 -10.30 13.47 1.50
N PHE A 102 -10.75 13.60 0.25
CA PHE A 102 -10.45 14.74 -0.59
C PHE A 102 -11.27 15.98 -0.19
N ALA A 103 -12.58 15.82 -0.05
CA ALA A 103 -13.55 16.84 0.31
C ALA A 103 -13.22 17.49 1.66
N SER A 104 -12.83 16.70 2.66
CA SER A 104 -12.42 17.19 3.99
C SER A 104 -11.22 18.16 3.96
N ARG A 105 -10.49 18.25 2.84
CA ARG A 105 -9.38 19.21 2.66
C ARG A 105 -9.87 20.60 2.25
N PHE A 106 -11.11 20.72 1.79
CA PHE A 106 -11.71 21.95 1.33
C PHE A 106 -12.90 22.31 2.23
N LYS A 107 -13.12 23.60 2.46
CA LYS A 107 -14.26 24.10 3.25
C LYS A 107 -15.47 24.50 2.38
N GLU A 108 -15.40 24.22 1.09
CA GLU A 108 -16.40 24.63 0.11
C GLU A 108 -17.50 23.59 -0.06
N GLU A 109 -18.69 24.04 -0.49
CA GLU A 109 -19.84 23.16 -0.74
C GLU A 109 -19.62 22.17 -1.91
N ASN A 110 -18.77 22.51 -2.88
CA ASN A 110 -18.47 21.64 -4.02
C ASN A 110 -16.95 21.44 -4.21
N PRO A 111 -16.33 20.56 -3.41
CA PRO A 111 -14.90 20.29 -3.50
C PRO A 111 -14.49 19.66 -4.83
N LEU A 112 -15.41 18.98 -5.53
CA LEU A 112 -15.13 18.23 -6.77
C LEU A 112 -14.63 19.12 -7.92
N ARG A 113 -14.91 20.43 -7.89
CA ARG A 113 -14.37 21.38 -8.86
C ARG A 113 -12.84 21.44 -8.87
N HIS A 114 -12.21 21.08 -7.75
CA HIS A 114 -10.77 21.04 -7.60
C HIS A 114 -10.17 19.66 -7.91
N MET A 115 -11.01 18.63 -8.06
CA MET A 115 -10.55 17.28 -8.30
C MET A 115 -10.07 17.15 -9.74
N ARG A 116 -8.82 16.71 -9.89
CA ARG A 116 -8.19 16.45 -11.19
C ARG A 116 -8.07 14.95 -11.42
N LEU A 117 -7.74 14.60 -12.66
CA LEU A 117 -7.45 13.22 -13.02
C LEU A 117 -6.25 12.66 -12.25
N GLU A 118 -5.25 13.50 -11.97
CA GLU A 118 -4.07 13.14 -11.16
C GLU A 118 -4.45 12.70 -9.74
N ASP A 119 -5.41 13.38 -9.09
CA ASP A 119 -5.89 12.99 -7.76
C ASP A 119 -6.54 11.60 -7.75
N HIS A 120 -7.26 11.26 -8.81
CA HIS A 120 -7.87 9.94 -8.95
C HIS A 120 -6.82 8.84 -9.16
N GLN A 121 -5.82 9.09 -10.01
CA GLN A 121 -4.70 8.17 -10.21
C GLN A 121 -3.91 7.97 -8.91
N ASP A 122 -3.67 9.05 -8.17
CA ASP A 122 -3.00 9.00 -6.87
C ASP A 122 -3.80 8.19 -5.85
N ALA A 123 -5.14 8.29 -5.84
CA ALA A 123 -6.00 7.47 -4.99
C ALA A 123 -5.90 5.97 -5.34
N MET A 124 -5.91 5.63 -6.64
CA MET A 124 -5.73 4.24 -7.09
C MET A 124 -4.35 3.69 -6.71
N LEU A 125 -3.29 4.49 -6.89
CA LEU A 125 -1.93 4.11 -6.52
C LEU A 125 -1.78 3.97 -5.01
N ALA A 126 -2.36 4.86 -4.21
CA ALA A 126 -2.37 4.76 -2.76
C ALA A 126 -3.03 3.46 -2.29
N LEU A 127 -4.18 3.12 -2.86
CA LEU A 127 -4.88 1.88 -2.55
C LEU A 127 -4.07 0.64 -2.93
N ALA A 128 -3.50 0.63 -4.13
CA ALA A 128 -2.66 -0.47 -4.61
C ALA A 128 -1.43 -0.63 -3.71
N VAL A 129 -0.63 0.41 -3.55
CA VAL A 129 0.63 0.37 -2.79
C VAL A 129 0.38 0.00 -1.34
N THR A 130 -0.66 0.52 -0.70
CA THR A 130 -1.00 0.16 0.68
C THR A 130 -1.34 -1.32 0.81
N LYS A 131 -2.15 -1.88 -0.10
CA LYS A 131 -2.45 -3.34 -0.12
C LYS A 131 -1.17 -4.16 -0.34
N LEU A 132 -0.30 -3.73 -1.25
CA LEU A 132 0.97 -4.39 -1.52
C LEU A 132 1.89 -4.42 -0.30
N VAL A 133 2.03 -3.29 0.40
CA VAL A 133 2.84 -3.18 1.60
C VAL A 133 2.22 -3.98 2.75
N ASP A 134 0.91 -3.96 2.92
CA ASP A 134 0.20 -4.76 3.93
C ASP A 134 0.47 -6.26 3.77
N THR A 135 0.40 -6.77 2.54
CA THR A 135 0.73 -8.18 2.23
C THR A 135 2.21 -8.46 2.46
N LEU A 136 3.12 -7.55 2.06
CA LEU A 136 4.55 -7.70 2.33
C LEU A 136 4.87 -7.71 3.83
N MET A 137 4.15 -6.93 4.63
CA MET A 137 4.31 -6.81 6.07
C MET A 137 3.57 -7.93 6.83
N GLY A 138 2.66 -8.65 6.16
CA GLY A 138 1.87 -9.73 6.75
C GLY A 138 0.79 -9.22 7.70
N GLU A 139 0.39 -7.96 7.54
CA GLU A 139 -0.65 -7.31 8.34
C GLU A 139 -2.06 -7.64 7.81
N ARG A 140 -2.17 -8.08 6.56
CA ARG A 140 -3.38 -8.62 5.94
C ARG A 140 -3.13 -10.04 5.44
N PRO A 141 -4.19 -10.88 5.34
CA PRO A 141 -4.09 -12.19 4.70
C PRO A 141 -3.46 -12.07 3.31
N GLU A 142 -2.70 -13.10 2.91
CA GLU A 142 -2.03 -13.12 1.61
C GLU A 142 -3.07 -12.94 0.50
N LEU A 143 -2.80 -11.99 -0.40
CA LEU A 143 -3.63 -11.83 -1.59
C LEU A 143 -3.54 -13.11 -2.45
N PRO A 144 -4.63 -13.55 -3.09
CA PRO A 144 -4.58 -14.68 -4.02
C PRO A 144 -3.49 -14.46 -5.09
N GLY A 145 -2.64 -15.46 -5.32
CA GLY A 145 -1.52 -15.38 -6.28
C GLY A 145 -0.26 -14.65 -5.77
N PHE A 146 -0.27 -14.14 -4.53
CA PHE A 146 0.83 -13.37 -3.93
C PHE A 146 1.69 -14.20 -2.96
N SER A 147 1.51 -15.53 -2.97
CA SER A 147 2.24 -16.46 -2.11
C SER A 147 3.75 -16.36 -2.36
N GLY A 148 4.52 -16.21 -1.28
CA GLY A 148 5.97 -16.07 -1.39
C GLY A 148 6.48 -14.75 -1.98
N MET A 149 5.63 -13.71 -2.13
CA MET A 149 6.05 -12.40 -2.65
C MET A 149 7.28 -11.83 -1.93
N ARG A 150 7.38 -12.01 -0.61
CA ARG A 150 8.55 -11.59 0.17
C ARG A 150 9.86 -12.16 -0.39
N ARG A 151 9.86 -13.41 -0.87
CA ARG A 151 11.03 -14.04 -1.51
C ARG A 151 11.31 -13.41 -2.87
N SER A 152 10.27 -13.18 -3.68
CA SER A 152 10.39 -12.52 -4.98
C SER A 152 10.98 -11.11 -4.86
N VAL A 153 10.47 -10.28 -3.94
CA VAL A 153 11.00 -8.93 -3.68
C VAL A 153 12.47 -8.96 -3.24
N LYS A 154 12.87 -9.94 -2.42
CA LYS A 154 14.29 -10.09 -2.03
C LYS A 154 15.19 -10.46 -3.20
N ARG A 155 14.70 -11.21 -4.18
CA ARG A 155 15.43 -11.57 -5.42
C ARG A 155 15.50 -10.42 -6.44
N MET A 156 14.61 -9.43 -6.34
CA MET A 156 14.62 -8.28 -7.25
C MET A 156 15.93 -7.47 -7.17
N SER A 157 16.29 -6.84 -8.28
CA SER A 157 17.44 -5.94 -8.35
C SER A 157 17.30 -4.77 -7.37
N ARG A 158 18.44 -4.22 -6.93
CA ARG A 158 18.47 -3.09 -5.98
C ARG A 158 17.64 -1.90 -6.48
N ARG A 159 17.63 -1.61 -7.79
CA ARG A 159 16.85 -0.52 -8.39
C ARG A 159 15.34 -0.74 -8.22
N LYS A 160 14.83 -1.94 -8.54
CA LYS A 160 13.40 -2.28 -8.38
C LYS A 160 12.97 -2.21 -6.91
N ARG A 161 13.80 -2.75 -6.01
CA ARG A 161 13.61 -2.65 -4.56
C ARG A 161 13.52 -1.19 -4.08
N MET A 162 14.35 -0.31 -4.65
CA MET A 162 14.36 1.11 -4.29
C MET A 162 13.14 1.84 -4.84
N GLY A 163 12.70 1.48 -6.05
CA GLY A 163 11.43 1.94 -6.62
C GLY A 163 10.22 1.55 -5.74
N LEU A 164 10.19 0.32 -5.21
CA LEU A 164 9.15 -0.11 -4.27
C LEU A 164 9.16 0.74 -2.99
N CYS A 165 10.33 1.02 -2.42
CA CYS A 165 10.44 1.90 -1.25
C CYS A 165 10.01 3.35 -1.57
N LEU A 166 10.31 3.85 -2.77
CA LEU A 166 9.87 5.18 -3.20
C LEU A 166 8.35 5.24 -3.32
N LEU A 167 7.75 4.24 -3.98
CA LEU A 167 6.29 4.12 -4.08
C LEU A 167 5.65 4.07 -2.70
N ALA A 168 6.16 3.23 -1.79
CA ALA A 168 5.67 3.16 -0.43
C ALA A 168 5.82 4.50 0.32
N ALA A 169 6.93 5.23 0.12
CA ALA A 169 7.14 6.52 0.77
C ALA A 169 6.15 7.60 0.30
N LEU A 170 5.66 7.51 -0.94
CA LEU A 170 4.75 8.48 -1.55
C LEU A 170 3.28 8.11 -1.35
N TYR A 171 2.95 6.82 -1.41
CA TYR A 171 1.57 6.35 -1.59
C TYR A 171 1.05 5.43 -0.47
N ASP A 172 1.90 4.87 0.40
CA ASP A 172 1.41 4.03 1.52
C ASP A 172 0.63 4.88 2.53
N GLN A 173 -0.64 4.53 2.75
CA GLN A 173 -1.53 5.18 3.71
C GLN A 173 -2.01 4.15 4.73
N PRO A 174 -1.18 3.79 5.72
CA PRO A 174 -1.54 2.80 6.72
C PRO A 174 -2.69 3.30 7.61
N ASN A 175 -3.60 2.39 7.97
CA ASN A 175 -4.69 2.69 8.91
C ASN A 175 -4.18 3.01 10.34
N SER A 176 -2.92 2.69 10.64
CA SER A 176 -2.27 2.99 11.93
C SER A 176 -1.11 3.95 11.73
N LEU A 177 -0.96 4.91 12.65
CA LEU A 177 0.13 5.89 12.71
C LEU A 177 1.45 5.25 13.19
N ASN A 178 1.88 4.18 12.52
CA ASN A 178 3.08 3.46 12.91
C ASN A 178 4.28 3.97 12.12
N ASP A 179 4.97 4.98 12.66
CA ASP A 179 6.16 5.59 12.06
C ASP A 179 7.28 4.56 11.75
N GLN A 180 7.27 3.41 12.44
CA GLN A 180 8.25 2.34 12.22
C GLN A 180 7.95 1.47 11.01
N ARG A 181 6.75 1.57 10.41
CA ARG A 181 6.32 0.72 9.29
C ARG A 181 7.25 0.84 8.09
N PHE A 182 7.60 2.07 7.72
CA PHE A 182 8.51 2.32 6.61
C PHE A 182 9.92 1.76 6.86
N GLU A 183 10.43 1.88 8.09
CA GLU A 183 11.74 1.31 8.45
C GLU A 183 11.73 -0.23 8.43
N ARG A 184 10.63 -0.86 8.85
CA ARG A 184 10.48 -2.33 8.73
C ARG A 184 10.42 -2.77 7.28
N LEU A 185 9.69 -2.04 6.42
CA LEU A 185 9.67 -2.30 4.98
C LEU A 185 11.08 -2.18 4.38
N ARG A 186 11.79 -1.11 4.72
CA ARG A 186 13.16 -0.86 4.28
C ARG A 186 14.11 -1.99 4.71
N ALA A 187 13.99 -2.47 5.95
CA ALA A 187 14.75 -3.59 6.47
C ALA A 187 14.43 -4.90 5.73
N LEU A 188 13.15 -5.17 5.46
CA LEU A 188 12.70 -6.36 4.71
C LEU A 188 13.29 -6.39 3.30
N VAL A 189 13.26 -5.25 2.63
CA VAL A 189 13.77 -5.05 1.26
C VAL A 189 15.31 -4.98 1.22
N ARG A 190 15.98 -5.02 2.39
CA ARG A 190 17.45 -4.96 2.55
C ARG A 190 18.08 -3.72 1.91
N ILE A 191 17.35 -2.62 1.86
CA ILE A 191 17.92 -1.32 1.49
C ILE A 191 18.45 -0.71 2.78
N GLY A 192 19.56 -1.25 3.27
CA GLY A 192 20.26 -0.64 4.39
C GLY A 192 20.65 0.79 4.06
N THR A 193 20.57 1.70 5.03
CA THR A 193 21.49 2.83 5.01
C THR A 193 22.89 2.24 5.19
N MET A 194 23.91 2.76 4.51
CA MET A 194 25.31 2.34 4.68
C MET A 194 25.90 2.66 6.07
N GLN A 195 25.06 2.71 7.11
CA GLN A 195 25.46 2.98 8.49
C GLN A 195 26.58 2.06 8.96
N PHE A 196 26.58 0.77 8.59
CA PHE A 196 27.63 -0.16 9.01
C PHE A 196 29.01 0.16 8.38
N ALA A 197 29.06 0.51 7.10
CA ALA A 197 30.30 0.93 6.45
C ALA A 197 30.81 2.27 7.01
N GLU A 198 29.89 3.17 7.38
CA GLU A 198 30.20 4.44 8.06
C GLU A 198 30.69 4.22 9.51
N TRP A 199 30.19 3.21 10.22
CA TRP A 199 30.71 2.79 11.52
C TRP A 199 32.11 2.18 11.41
N ILE A 200 32.36 1.34 10.40
CA ILE A 200 33.69 0.79 10.13
C ILE A 200 34.67 1.90 9.77
N ALA A 201 34.30 2.85 8.90
CA ALA A 201 35.14 3.97 8.54
C ALA A 201 35.48 4.83 9.77
N ALA A 202 34.50 5.17 10.60
CA ALA A 202 34.76 5.94 11.82
C ALA A 202 35.60 5.17 12.85
N ALA A 203 35.38 3.87 13.00
CA ALA A 203 36.20 3.01 13.85
C ALA A 203 37.65 2.94 13.33
N LEU A 204 37.85 2.84 12.01
CA LEU A 204 39.17 2.90 11.37
C LEU A 204 39.84 4.25 11.60
N PHE A 205 39.15 5.38 11.40
CA PHE A 205 39.71 6.71 11.68
C PHE A 205 40.06 6.89 13.16
N ALA A 206 39.23 6.39 14.08
CA ALA A 206 39.51 6.41 15.51
C ALA A 206 40.72 5.52 15.87
N LEU A 207 40.82 4.33 15.26
CA LEU A 207 41.95 3.42 15.43
C LEU A 207 43.24 4.05 14.93
N ILE A 208 43.24 4.60 13.70
CA ILE A 208 44.39 5.27 13.09
C ILE A 208 44.83 6.46 13.95
N GLY A 209 43.89 7.26 14.46
CA GLY A 209 44.18 8.35 15.40
C GLY A 209 44.81 7.86 16.70
N ALA A 210 44.33 6.76 17.26
CA ALA A 210 44.89 6.14 18.48
C ALA A 210 46.29 5.56 18.25
N THR A 211 46.52 4.89 17.10
CA THR A 211 47.85 4.34 16.76
C THR A 211 48.87 5.46 16.54
N LEU A 212 48.49 6.55 15.86
CA LEU A 212 49.34 7.73 15.69
C LEU A 212 49.63 8.45 17.02
N LEU A 213 48.71 8.40 18.00
CA LEU A 213 48.96 8.94 19.34
C LEU A 213 49.94 8.09 20.15
N LEU A 214 49.86 6.76 20.06
CA LEU A 214 50.70 5.85 20.84
C LEU A 214 52.09 5.65 20.25
N PHE A 215 52.24 5.71 18.93
CA PHE A 215 53.50 5.45 18.23
C PHE A 215 54.05 6.69 17.50
N GLY A 216 53.40 7.86 17.59
CA GLY A 216 53.81 9.08 16.89
C GLY A 216 55.21 9.59 17.29
N ASP A 217 55.59 9.37 18.55
CA ASP A 217 56.93 9.75 19.05
C ASP A 217 58.05 8.94 18.38
N THR A 218 57.77 7.73 17.89
CA THR A 218 58.74 6.91 17.11
C THR A 218 58.85 7.30 15.63
N LEU A 219 57.90 8.10 15.13
CA LEU A 219 57.78 8.50 13.72
C LEU A 219 58.16 9.98 13.49
N GLU A 220 58.67 10.68 14.52
CA GLU A 220 58.94 12.13 14.52
C GLU A 220 57.76 12.99 14.07
N LEU A 221 56.53 12.48 14.21
CA LEU A 221 55.33 13.20 13.81
C LEU A 221 54.86 14.11 14.95
N PRO A 222 54.56 15.39 14.68
CA PRO A 222 54.05 16.28 15.70
C PRO A 222 52.71 15.79 16.26
N ARG A 223 52.58 15.75 17.59
CA ARG A 223 51.37 15.27 18.30
C ARG A 223 50.07 16.01 17.94
N TRP A 224 50.14 17.19 17.32
CA TRP A 224 48.97 17.90 16.82
C TRP A 224 48.34 17.24 15.58
N VAL A 225 49.12 16.50 14.78
CA VAL A 225 48.63 15.76 13.60
C VAL A 225 47.71 14.62 14.01
N SER A 226 48.02 13.93 15.12
CA SER A 226 47.21 12.82 15.63
C SER A 226 45.91 13.30 16.30
N LEU A 227 45.95 14.43 17.03
CA LEU A 227 44.76 15.09 17.55
C LEU A 227 43.86 15.66 16.43
N ALA A 228 44.44 16.21 15.36
CA ALA A 228 43.70 16.70 14.21
C ALA A 228 43.01 15.55 13.44
N GLY A 229 43.70 14.42 13.21
CA GLY A 229 43.12 13.26 12.53
C GLY A 229 41.95 12.62 13.29
N GLY A 230 42.10 12.41 14.61
CA GLY A 230 41.02 11.91 15.46
C GLY A 230 39.87 12.91 15.61
N GLY A 231 40.19 14.20 15.74
CA GLY A 231 39.22 15.29 15.86
C GLY A 231 38.38 15.51 14.61
N ILE A 232 38.97 15.41 13.40
CA ILE A 232 38.24 15.52 12.13
C ILE A 232 37.29 14.33 11.95
N GLY A 233 37.72 13.11 12.30
CA GLY A 233 36.87 11.91 12.23
C GLY A 233 35.66 11.96 13.15
N LEU A 234 35.87 12.33 14.42
CA LEU A 234 34.79 12.44 15.42
C LEU A 234 33.93 13.69 15.21
N GLY A 235 34.54 14.83 14.90
CA GLY A 235 33.88 16.11 14.65
C GLY A 235 33.04 16.09 13.36
N GLY A 236 33.56 15.49 12.27
CA GLY A 236 32.80 15.28 11.04
C GLY A 236 31.58 14.37 11.26
N ARG A 237 31.71 13.35 12.11
CA ARG A 237 30.59 12.46 12.49
C ARG A 237 29.56 13.16 13.38
N PHE A 238 30.01 13.97 14.35
CA PHE A 238 29.12 14.78 15.17
C PHE A 238 28.34 15.78 14.32
N CYS A 239 29.02 16.46 13.39
CA CYS A 239 28.41 17.39 12.45
C CYS A 239 27.39 16.67 11.54
N TRP A 240 27.72 15.51 10.99
CA TRP A 240 26.78 14.72 10.18
C TRP A 240 25.58 14.21 10.99
N TYR A 241 25.79 13.76 12.23
CA TYR A 241 24.72 13.35 13.13
C TYR A 241 23.81 14.54 13.45
N CYS A 242 24.37 15.71 13.78
CA CYS A 242 23.63 16.95 13.97
C CYS A 242 22.86 17.35 12.71
N CYS A 243 23.44 17.26 11.51
CA CYS A 243 22.75 17.53 10.25
C CYS A 243 21.63 16.52 9.95
N ARG A 244 21.78 15.25 10.36
CA ARG A 244 20.77 14.21 10.16
C ARG A 244 19.61 14.37 11.15
N VAL A 245 19.91 14.66 12.41
CA VAL A 245 18.94 15.04 13.43
C VAL A 245 18.23 16.31 12.99
N TRP A 246 18.95 17.30 12.50
CA TRP A 246 18.37 18.54 11.96
C TRP A 246 17.49 18.29 10.73
N ASN A 247 17.87 17.38 9.82
CA ASN A 247 16.99 17.00 8.70
C ASN A 247 15.77 16.21 9.16
N PHE A 248 15.90 15.38 10.19
CA PHE A 248 14.78 14.61 10.75
C PHE A 248 13.78 15.53 11.47
N TYR A 249 14.26 16.37 12.39
CA TYR A 249 13.46 17.42 13.04
C TYR A 249 12.98 18.46 12.05
N GLY A 250 13.79 18.80 11.05
CA GLY A 250 13.46 19.70 9.95
C GLY A 250 12.32 19.15 9.10
N ARG A 251 12.26 17.83 8.84
CA ARG A 251 11.13 17.17 8.17
C ARG A 251 9.88 17.11 9.04
N ILE A 252 10.01 16.90 10.35
CA ILE A 252 8.88 16.96 11.29
C ILE A 252 8.33 18.39 11.39
N LEU A 253 9.22 19.38 11.48
CA LEU A 253 8.88 20.81 11.47
C LEU A 253 8.34 21.25 10.12
N TRP A 254 8.85 20.74 9.00
CA TRP A 254 8.29 20.99 7.67
C TRP A 254 6.91 20.36 7.53
N ARG A 255 6.68 19.14 8.04
CA ARG A 255 5.35 18.53 8.07
C ARG A 255 4.38 19.33 8.95
N ARG A 256 4.83 19.84 10.10
CA ARG A 256 4.05 20.74 10.97
C ARG A 256 3.81 22.11 10.35
N ALA A 257 4.79 22.67 9.66
CA ALA A 257 4.70 23.96 8.97
C ALA A 257 3.86 23.87 7.70
N PHE A 258 3.92 22.75 6.98
CA PHE A 258 3.05 22.47 5.83
C PHE A 258 1.61 22.24 6.31
N ALA A 259 1.41 21.53 7.43
CA ALA A 259 0.10 21.44 8.10
C ALA A 259 -0.42 22.82 8.53
N ALA A 260 0.41 23.66 9.15
CA ALA A 260 0.05 25.01 9.58
C ALA A 260 -0.23 25.97 8.40
N LYS A 261 0.55 25.90 7.31
CA LYS A 261 0.36 26.72 6.10
C LYS A 261 -0.84 26.25 5.26
N SER A 262 -1.28 25.00 5.44
CA SER A 262 -2.51 24.45 4.85
C SER A 262 -3.79 24.74 5.66
N GLY A 263 -3.72 25.59 6.70
CA GLY A 263 -4.89 25.93 7.54
C GLY A 263 -5.43 24.76 8.36
N ARG A 264 -4.58 23.76 8.65
CA ARG A 264 -4.95 22.50 9.30
C ARG A 264 -4.40 22.46 10.74
N LEU A 265 -4.85 23.43 11.56
CA LEU A 265 -4.50 23.55 12.98
C LEU A 265 -5.71 23.58 13.92
N ASP A 266 -6.84 23.03 13.48
CA ASP A 266 -7.85 22.52 14.41
C ASP A 266 -7.98 21.01 14.17
N MET A 267 -8.06 20.23 15.25
CA MET A 267 -8.15 18.76 15.30
C MET A 267 -6.84 17.99 15.55
N LEU A 268 -6.22 18.28 16.69
CA LEU A 268 -5.84 17.18 17.59
C LEU A 268 -7.10 16.76 18.35
N PRO A 269 -7.50 15.47 18.36
CA PRO A 269 -8.60 15.05 19.20
C PRO A 269 -8.15 15.07 20.67
N ALA A 270 -8.60 16.09 21.40
CA ALA A 270 -8.70 16.01 22.84
C ALA A 270 -9.87 15.07 23.16
N ASN A 271 -9.62 13.75 23.25
CA ASN A 271 -10.41 12.82 24.07
C ASN A 271 -9.75 11.42 24.14
N LEU A 272 -9.25 11.08 25.33
CA LEU A 272 -9.08 9.71 25.82
C LEU A 272 -10.30 9.35 26.71
N PRO A 273 -10.42 8.12 27.23
CA PRO A 273 -11.41 7.10 26.85
C PRO A 273 -12.67 7.10 27.75
N GLY A 274 -13.84 6.85 27.16
CA GLY A 274 -15.11 6.75 27.88
C GLY A 274 -15.84 5.43 27.65
N SER A 275 -15.92 4.65 28.72
CA SER A 275 -16.98 3.68 29.08
C SER A 275 -17.30 2.48 28.17
N CYS A 276 -16.90 1.30 28.67
CA CYS A 276 -17.70 0.08 28.73
C CYS A 276 -19.22 0.32 28.68
N GLY A 277 -19.88 -0.19 27.65
CA GLY A 277 -21.33 -0.39 27.61
C GLY A 277 -21.63 -1.87 27.37
N ARG A 278 -22.04 -2.57 28.44
CA ARG A 278 -22.58 -3.94 28.39
C ARG A 278 -23.80 -3.97 27.47
N SER A 279 -23.78 -4.83 26.46
CA SER A 279 -24.98 -5.26 25.74
C SER A 279 -25.87 -6.09 26.66
N GLY A 280 -27.08 -5.59 26.92
CA GLY A 280 -28.15 -6.31 27.60
C GLY A 280 -28.70 -7.45 26.75
N VAL A 281 -28.97 -8.57 27.40
CA VAL A 281 -29.76 -9.69 26.89
C VAL A 281 -31.24 -9.31 27.02
N PRO A 282 -32.06 -9.35 25.95
CA PRO A 282 -33.50 -9.22 26.09
C PRO A 282 -34.10 -10.58 26.47
N GLY A 283 -34.83 -10.58 27.58
CA GLY A 283 -35.63 -11.72 28.04
C GLY A 283 -36.85 -11.97 27.14
N ARG A 284 -37.23 -13.26 27.06
CA ARG A 284 -38.55 -13.70 26.59
C ARG A 284 -39.59 -13.44 27.67
N PRO A 285 -40.80 -12.98 27.31
CA PRO A 285 -42.00 -13.31 28.04
C PRO A 285 -42.74 -14.49 27.39
N GLU A 286 -43.38 -15.29 28.25
CA GLU A 286 -44.55 -16.13 27.93
C GLU A 286 -45.77 -15.27 27.57
#